data_AF-A0A2E7MP97-F1
#
_entry.id   AF-A0A2E7MP97-F1
#
_cell.length_a   1.000
_cell.length_b   1.000
_cell.length_c   1.000
_cell.angle_alpha   90.00
_cell.angle_beta   90.00
_cell.angle_gamma   90.00
#
_symmetry.space_group_name_H-M   'P 1'
#
loop_
_entity.id
_entity.type
_entity.pdbx_description
1 polymer ?
#
loop_
_entity_poly.entity_id
_entity_poly.type
_entity_poly.pdbx_seq_one_letter_code
_entity_poly.pdbx_strand_id
1 'polypeptide(L)'
;MDEFLLNKWRLVCKAETCGDRARTSGYCPRHYQQIRRHGRLTPEREYDKRGAHCNCETCNDVPIAKGYCFRHYQQVRRYGRLTPERERIYGREGCLVAGCEEKHSSKGYCKRHYMTQYYLPRLANLDPLVQKTALG
;
A
#
# COMPACT_ATOMS: atom_id res chain seq x y z
N MET A 1 39.24 -18.35 36.54
CA MET A 1 38.71 -17.38 35.57
C MET A 1 37.32 -17.87 35.22
N ASP A 2 36.31 -17.17 35.74
CA ASP A 2 34.95 -17.68 35.89
C ASP A 2 34.24 -17.85 34.54
N GLU A 3 33.87 -19.09 34.24
CA GLU A 3 33.06 -19.53 33.09
C GLU A 3 31.59 -19.03 33.15
N PHE A 4 31.30 -18.12 34.09
CA PHE A 4 29.97 -17.61 34.43
C PHE A 4 29.52 -16.35 33.65
N LEU A 5 30.39 -15.75 32.83
CA LEU A 5 30.11 -14.49 32.14
C LEU A 5 29.86 -14.58 30.63
N LEU A 6 29.80 -15.79 30.04
CA LEU A 6 29.71 -15.93 28.58
C LEU A 6 28.30 -16.09 27.99
N ASN A 7 27.21 -16.25 28.76
CA ASN A 7 25.93 -16.56 28.09
C ASN A 7 24.62 -16.24 28.85
N LYS A 8 24.49 -15.09 29.51
CA LYS A 8 23.20 -14.70 30.15
C LYS A 8 22.23 -13.94 29.24
N TRP A 9 22.61 -13.71 27.98
CA TRP A 9 21.79 -13.01 27.00
C TRP A 9 21.52 -13.95 25.83
N ARG A 10 20.40 -14.69 25.89
CA ARG A 10 19.92 -15.44 24.72
C ARG A 10 19.79 -14.41 23.59
N LEU A 11 20.65 -14.49 22.56
CA LEU A 11 20.67 -13.55 21.43
C LEU A 11 19.42 -13.72 20.56
N VAL A 12 18.83 -14.92 20.55
CA VAL A 12 17.64 -15.28 19.78
C VAL A 12 16.42 -15.33 20.71
N CYS A 13 15.27 -14.95 20.16
CA CYS A 13 13.99 -14.99 20.84
C CYS A 13 13.65 -16.39 21.40
N LYS A 14 13.08 -16.43 22.62
CA LYS A 14 12.61 -17.65 23.28
C LYS A 14 11.34 -18.26 22.67
N ALA A 15 10.57 -17.48 21.90
CA ALA A 15 9.36 -17.99 21.24
C ALA A 15 9.71 -19.04 20.18
N GLU A 16 8.93 -20.11 20.14
CA GLU A 16 9.10 -21.21 19.19
C GLU A 16 9.06 -20.68 17.75
N THR A 17 9.94 -21.17 16.88
CA THR A 17 10.08 -20.77 15.46
C THR A 17 10.51 -19.30 15.21
N CYS A 18 10.80 -18.50 16.25
CA CYS A 18 11.22 -17.11 16.08
C CYS A 18 12.74 -16.97 15.99
N GLY A 19 13.24 -16.69 14.79
CA GLY A 19 14.66 -16.40 14.52
C GLY A 19 15.11 -14.96 14.85
N ASP A 20 14.22 -14.12 15.38
CA ASP A 20 14.55 -12.70 15.61
C ASP A 20 15.42 -12.51 16.86
N ARG A 21 16.17 -11.41 16.88
CA ARG A 21 17.04 -11.06 18.00
C ARG A 21 16.21 -10.72 19.26
N ALA A 22 16.50 -11.40 20.36
CA ALA A 22 15.95 -11.03 21.66
C ALA A 22 16.55 -9.71 22.14
N ARG A 23 15.69 -8.82 22.65
CA ARG A 23 16.09 -7.52 23.19
C ARG A 23 15.80 -7.37 24.68
N THR A 24 14.80 -8.09 25.19
CA THR A 24 14.36 -7.95 26.58
C THR A 24 13.85 -9.28 27.10
N SER A 25 14.33 -9.71 28.27
CA SER A 25 13.91 -10.94 28.96
C SER A 25 14.00 -12.23 28.10
N GLY A 26 14.87 -12.24 27.10
CA GLY A 26 15.02 -13.34 26.15
C GLY A 26 13.97 -13.37 25.02
N TYR A 27 13.17 -12.31 24.83
CA TYR A 27 12.20 -12.20 23.75
C TYR A 27 12.51 -11.02 22.82
N CYS A 28 12.11 -11.13 21.55
CA CYS A 28 12.12 -10.00 20.62
C CYS A 28 11.03 -8.97 21.01
N PRO A 29 11.08 -7.71 20.52
CA PRO A 29 10.10 -6.69 20.87
C PRO A 29 8.64 -7.12 20.67
N ARG A 30 8.35 -7.87 19.59
CA ARG A 30 7.01 -8.38 19.27
C ARG A 30 6.50 -9.35 20.34
N HIS A 31 7.28 -10.40 20.64
CA HIS A 31 6.89 -11.41 21.62
C HIS A 31 6.89 -10.87 23.05
N TYR A 32 7.83 -9.98 23.39
CA TYR A 32 7.80 -9.30 24.69
C TYR A 32 6.53 -8.46 24.85
N GLN A 33 6.09 -7.77 23.78
CA GLN A 33 4.86 -6.98 23.80
C GLN A 33 3.61 -7.85 23.98
N GLN A 34 3.57 -9.08 23.46
CA GLN A 34 2.49 -10.04 23.71
C GLN A 34 2.42 -10.42 25.18
N ILE A 35 3.55 -10.82 25.77
CA ILE A 35 3.63 -11.19 27.19
C ILE A 35 3.21 -10.01 28.07
N ARG A 36 3.70 -8.80 27.76
CA ARG A 36 3.34 -7.59 28.51
C ARG A 36 1.84 -7.26 28.45
N ARG A 37 1.17 -7.57 27.33
CA ARG A 37 -0.26 -7.25 27.12
C ARG A 37 -1.21 -8.36 27.58
N HIS A 38 -0.79 -9.61 27.46
CA HIS A 38 -1.67 -10.79 27.60
C HIS A 38 -1.18 -11.78 28.66
N GLY A 39 -0.04 -11.53 29.31
CA GLY A 39 0.57 -12.43 30.30
C GLY A 39 1.20 -13.69 29.70
N ARG A 40 1.03 -13.92 28.40
CA ARG A 40 1.54 -15.09 27.66
C ARG A 40 1.92 -14.72 26.22
N LEU A 41 2.64 -15.62 25.56
CA LEU A 41 2.74 -15.59 24.10
C LEU A 41 1.36 -15.85 23.49
N THR A 42 1.11 -15.23 22.34
CA THR A 42 -0.12 -15.42 21.57
C THR A 42 0.22 -15.92 20.16
N PRO A 43 0.65 -17.19 20.00
CA PRO A 43 0.96 -17.77 18.68
C PRO A 43 -0.21 -17.66 17.70
N GLU A 44 -1.45 -17.70 18.21
CA GLU A 44 -2.66 -17.53 17.41
C GLU A 44 -2.82 -16.14 16.77
N ARG A 45 -2.01 -15.16 17.19
CA ARG A 45 -1.96 -13.79 16.65
C ARG A 45 -0.70 -13.53 15.82
N GLU A 46 0.18 -14.51 15.72
CA GLU A 46 1.37 -14.40 14.88
C GLU A 46 0.97 -14.35 13.42
N TYR A 47 1.70 -13.54 12.67
CA TYR A 47 1.55 -13.43 11.22
C TYR A 47 2.89 -13.77 10.58
N ASP A 48 2.81 -14.51 9.47
CA ASP A 48 3.99 -14.83 8.69
C ASP A 48 4.71 -13.57 8.24
N LYS A 49 6.02 -13.72 8.02
CA LYS A 49 6.81 -12.67 7.39
C LYS A 49 6.13 -12.32 6.08
N ARG A 50 5.78 -11.04 5.95
CA ARG A 50 5.20 -10.50 4.72
C ARG A 50 6.24 -10.71 3.61
N GLY A 51 5.77 -11.04 2.40
CA GLY A 51 6.64 -11.16 1.23
C GLY A 51 7.47 -9.89 1.00
N ALA A 52 8.53 -9.98 0.21
CA ALA A 52 9.40 -8.83 -0.07
C ALA A 52 8.72 -7.79 -0.98
N HIS A 53 7.86 -8.25 -1.89
CA HIS A 53 7.21 -7.43 -2.91
C HIS A 53 5.71 -7.71 -2.99
N CYS A 54 4.96 -6.74 -3.52
CA CYS A 54 3.55 -6.87 -3.78
C CYS A 54 3.31 -7.92 -4.88
N ASN A 55 2.24 -8.70 -4.76
CA ASN A 55 1.79 -9.66 -5.77
C ASN A 55 1.26 -9.01 -7.07
N CYS A 56 1.26 -7.68 -7.16
CA CYS A 56 0.96 -6.98 -8.40
C CYS A 56 2.25 -6.88 -9.24
N GLU A 57 2.23 -7.42 -10.46
CA GLU A 57 3.42 -7.61 -11.34
C GLU A 57 4.28 -6.35 -11.51
N THR A 58 3.68 -5.17 -11.55
CA THR A 58 4.37 -3.90 -11.78
C THR A 58 4.65 -3.11 -10.50
N CYS A 59 4.48 -3.73 -9.33
CA CYS A 59 4.55 -3.05 -8.04
C CYS A 59 5.64 -3.62 -7.13
N ASN A 60 6.63 -2.79 -6.85
CA ASN A 60 7.75 -3.14 -5.96
C ASN A 60 7.53 -2.69 -4.51
N ASP A 61 6.31 -2.27 -4.15
CA ASP A 61 6.00 -1.87 -2.78
C ASP A 61 5.94 -3.09 -1.84
N VAL A 62 6.28 -2.88 -0.58
CA VAL A 62 6.24 -3.94 0.44
C VAL A 62 4.77 -4.32 0.75
N PRO A 63 4.42 -5.61 0.74
CA PRO A 63 3.09 -6.06 1.06
C PRO A 63 2.78 -5.88 2.54
N ILE A 64 1.53 -5.52 2.85
CA ILE A 64 1.06 -5.33 4.23
C ILE A 64 0.12 -6.46 4.68
N ALA A 65 -0.59 -7.10 3.75
CA ALA A 65 -1.57 -8.14 4.02
C ALA A 65 -1.87 -8.93 2.73
N LYS A 66 -2.06 -10.24 2.86
CA LYS A 66 -2.41 -11.15 1.75
C LYS A 66 -1.50 -11.01 0.51
N GLY A 67 -0.22 -10.71 0.70
CA GLY A 67 0.74 -10.51 -0.39
C GLY A 67 0.58 -9.20 -1.17
N TYR A 68 -0.28 -8.27 -0.74
CA TYR A 68 -0.48 -6.98 -1.43
C TYR A 68 0.00 -5.80 -0.59
N CYS A 69 0.54 -4.77 -1.25
CA CYS A 69 0.84 -3.48 -0.64
C CYS A 69 -0.46 -2.80 -0.18
N PHE A 70 -0.37 -1.72 0.61
CA PHE A 70 -1.58 -1.08 1.15
C PHE A 70 -2.58 -0.70 0.06
N ARG A 71 -2.11 -0.12 -1.05
CA ARG A 71 -2.96 0.29 -2.16
C ARG A 71 -3.66 -0.90 -2.81
N HIS A 72 -2.92 -1.93 -3.21
CA HIS A 72 -3.48 -3.11 -3.87
C HIS A 72 -4.36 -3.94 -2.94
N TYR A 73 -3.99 -4.04 -1.66
CA TYR A 73 -4.83 -4.70 -0.66
C TYR A 73 -6.19 -3.99 -0.51
N GLN A 74 -6.24 -2.66 -0.56
CA GLN A 74 -7.51 -1.91 -0.50
C GLN A 74 -8.37 -2.16 -1.74
N GLN A 75 -7.77 -2.31 -2.93
CA GLN A 75 -8.50 -2.66 -4.15
C GLN A 75 -9.12 -4.06 -4.03
N VAL A 76 -8.31 -5.06 -3.68
CA VAL A 76 -8.78 -6.45 -3.51
C VAL A 76 -9.83 -6.54 -2.42
N ARG A 77 -9.65 -5.85 -1.28
CA ARG A 77 -10.63 -5.85 -0.19
C ARG A 77 -11.97 -5.22 -0.60
N ARG A 78 -11.94 -4.16 -1.42
CA ARG A 78 -13.15 -3.42 -1.81
C ARG A 78 -13.88 -4.02 -3.00
N TYR A 79 -13.14 -4.53 -3.98
CA TYR A 79 -13.68 -4.94 -5.28
C TYR A 79 -13.48 -6.42 -5.58
N GLY A 80 -12.86 -7.19 -4.69
CA GLY A 80 -12.56 -8.61 -4.89
C GLY A 80 -11.43 -8.88 -5.90
N ARG A 81 -10.91 -7.85 -6.56
CA ARG A 81 -9.84 -7.93 -7.57
C ARG A 81 -8.94 -6.70 -7.54
N LEU A 82 -7.79 -6.79 -8.21
CA LEU A 82 -7.02 -5.62 -8.59
C LEU A 82 -7.83 -4.77 -9.58
N THR A 83 -7.70 -3.45 -9.47
CA THR A 83 -8.35 -2.48 -10.36
C THR A 83 -7.31 -1.58 -11.01
N PRO A 84 -6.53 -2.08 -11.99
CA PRO A 84 -5.53 -1.30 -12.72
C PRO A 84 -6.13 -0.03 -13.34
N GLU A 85 -7.38 -0.09 -13.79
CA GLU A 85 -8.11 1.04 -14.38
C GLU A 85 -8.35 2.21 -13.39
N ARG A 86 -8.17 1.97 -12.09
CA ARG A 86 -8.30 2.97 -11.01
C ARG A 86 -6.96 3.43 -10.47
N GLU A 87 -5.85 2.90 -10.98
CA GLU A 87 -4.53 3.30 -10.50
C GLU A 87 -4.20 4.73 -10.89
N ARG A 88 -3.57 5.43 -9.93
CA ARG A 88 -3.06 6.77 -10.18
C ARG A 88 -1.71 6.64 -10.88
N ILE A 89 -1.60 7.27 -12.04
CA ILE A 89 -0.32 7.47 -12.73
C ILE A 89 0.36 8.66 -12.05
N TYR A 90 1.45 8.39 -11.34
CA TYR A 90 2.31 9.41 -10.73
C TYR A 90 3.37 9.88 -11.73
N GLY A 91 3.96 11.06 -11.51
CA GLY A 91 5.07 11.56 -12.31
C GLY A 91 4.70 12.09 -13.70
N ARG A 92 3.43 12.40 -13.95
CA ARG A 92 3.05 13.10 -15.18
C ARG A 92 3.42 14.57 -15.04
N GLU A 93 4.35 15.04 -15.86
CA GLU A 93 4.87 16.41 -15.77
C GLU A 93 4.26 17.36 -16.80
N GLY A 94 3.90 16.86 -17.98
CA GLY A 94 3.38 17.65 -19.10
C GLY A 94 1.89 17.48 -19.38
N CYS A 95 1.35 18.38 -20.20
CA CYS A 95 -0.01 18.30 -20.71
C CYS A 95 -0.13 17.27 -21.85
N LEU A 96 -1.22 16.50 -21.87
CA LEU A 96 -1.54 15.53 -22.93
C LEU A 96 -1.91 16.16 -24.29
N VAL A 97 -2.06 17.48 -24.35
CA VAL A 97 -2.39 18.18 -25.59
C VAL A 97 -1.10 18.34 -26.39
N ALA A 98 -1.08 17.81 -27.61
CA ALA A 98 0.09 17.88 -28.48
C ALA A 98 0.56 19.32 -28.65
N GLY A 99 1.88 19.55 -28.47
CA GLY A 99 2.48 20.87 -28.53
C GLY A 99 2.24 21.77 -27.31
N CYS A 100 1.63 21.26 -26.23
CA CYS A 100 1.47 22.01 -24.99
C CYS A 100 2.57 21.64 -23.97
N GLU A 101 3.47 22.59 -23.73
CA GLU A 101 4.60 22.44 -22.81
C GLU A 101 4.26 22.82 -21.35
N GLU A 102 3.01 23.16 -21.10
CA GLU A 102 2.54 23.54 -19.76
C GLU A 102 2.54 22.37 -18.78
N LYS A 103 2.81 22.69 -17.52
CA LYS A 103 2.84 21.70 -16.44
C LYS A 103 1.48 21.02 -16.26
N HIS A 104 1.51 19.71 -16.06
CA HIS A 104 0.36 18.90 -15.67
C HIS A 104 -0.28 19.45 -14.40
N SER A 105 -1.62 19.49 -14.39
CA SER A 105 -2.40 19.84 -13.20
C SER A 105 -3.30 18.71 -12.75
N SER A 106 -4.13 18.15 -13.64
CA SER A 106 -5.06 17.08 -13.28
C SER A 106 -5.49 16.29 -14.51
N LYS A 107 -5.78 15.00 -14.32
CA LYS A 107 -6.27 14.06 -15.37
C LYS A 107 -5.43 13.96 -16.65
N GLY A 108 -4.25 14.59 -16.69
CA GLY A 108 -3.39 14.63 -17.87
C GLY A 108 -3.25 15.99 -18.51
N TYR A 109 -3.97 16.99 -18.04
CA TYR A 109 -4.01 18.30 -18.64
C TYR A 109 -3.40 19.35 -17.72
N CYS A 110 -2.85 20.41 -18.31
CA CYS A 110 -2.57 21.66 -17.60
C CYS A 110 -3.88 22.32 -17.13
N LYS A 111 -3.83 23.33 -16.27
CA LYS A 111 -5.05 23.97 -15.72
C LYS A 111 -6.03 24.42 -16.82
N ARG A 112 -5.51 25.03 -17.88
CA ARG A 112 -6.32 25.50 -19.02
C ARG A 112 -6.95 24.35 -19.79
N HIS A 113 -6.16 23.34 -20.16
CA HIS A 113 -6.68 22.19 -20.91
C HIS A 113 -7.54 21.26 -20.06
N TYR A 114 -7.37 21.24 -18.73
CA TYR A 114 -8.28 20.52 -17.85
C TYR A 114 -9.70 21.11 -17.94
N MET A 115 -9.80 22.44 -17.97
CA MET A 115 -11.07 23.13 -18.14
C MET A 115 -11.71 22.79 -19.49
N THR A 116 -10.97 22.97 -20.58
CA THR A 116 -11.53 22.85 -21.94
C THR A 116 -11.69 21.42 -22.44
N GLN A 117 -10.77 20.51 -22.11
CA GLN A 117 -10.77 19.13 -22.63
C GLN A 117 -11.51 18.15 -21.72
N TYR A 118 -11.65 18.44 -20.42
CA TYR A 118 -12.26 17.51 -19.46
C TYR A 118 -13.49 18.09 -18.77
N TYR A 119 -13.41 19.28 -18.17
CA TYR A 119 -14.47 19.80 -17.32
C TYR A 119 -15.69 20.30 -18.10
N LEU A 120 -15.51 21.21 -19.06
CA LEU A 120 -16.62 21.77 -19.85
C LEU A 120 -17.37 20.70 -20.67
N PRO A 121 -16.70 19.78 -21.39
CA PRO A 121 -17.40 18.70 -22.09
C PRO A 121 -18.18 17.79 -21.13
N ARG A 122 -17.61 17.48 -19.95
CA ARG A 122 -18.32 16.69 -18.94
C ARG A 122 -19.56 17.40 -18.42
N LEU A 123 -19.51 18.71 -18.20
CA LEU A 123 -20.68 19.49 -17.79
C LEU A 123 -21.76 19.52 -18.89
N ALA A 124 -21.37 19.73 -20.14
CA ALA A 124 -22.30 19.70 -21.27
C ALA A 124 -22.97 18.32 -21.39
N ASN A 125 -22.23 17.24 -21.18
CA ASN A 125 -22.79 15.88 -21.16
C ASN A 125 -23.72 15.60 -19.96
N LEU A 126 -23.68 16.44 -18.93
CA LEU A 126 -24.62 16.39 -17.80
C LEU A 126 -25.83 17.30 -18.02
N ASP A 127 -25.85 18.09 -19.09
CA ASP A 127 -26.98 18.94 -19.45
C ASP A 127 -28.16 18.06 -19.93
N PRO A 128 -29.32 18.13 -19.25
CA PRO A 128 -30.51 17.35 -19.62
C PRO A 128 -31.01 17.60 -21.05
N LEU A 129 -30.68 18.74 -21.67
CA LEU A 129 -31.06 19.06 -23.04
C LEU A 129 -30.15 18.37 -24.07
N VAL A 130 -28.86 18.20 -23.77
CA VAL A 130 -27.88 17.51 -24.62
C VAL A 130 -28.04 15.99 -24.55
N GLN A 131 -28.45 15.43 -23.40
CA GLN A 131 -28.68 13.99 -23.27
C GLN A 131 -29.85 13.47 -24.12
N LYS A 132 -30.79 14.34 -24.52
CA LYS A 132 -31.95 13.98 -25.35
C LYS A 132 -31.63 13.82 -26.83
N THR A 133 -30.54 14.40 -27.32
CA THR A 133 -30.17 14.35 -28.74
C THR A 133 -29.26 13.16 -29.10
N ALA A 134 -28.79 12.40 -28.11
CA ALA A 134 -27.94 11.21 -28.31
C ALA A 134 -28.71 9.88 -28.40
N LEU A 135 -30.04 9.90 -28.28
CA LEU A 135 -30.94 8.74 -28.34
C LEU A 135 -32.00 8.87 -29.47
N GLY A 136 -31.79 9.78 -30.42
CA GLY A 136 -32.66 10.01 -31.58
C GLY A 136 -32.04 9.51 -32.87
#